data_AF-A0A1I7SV54-F1
#
_entry.id   AF-A0A1I7SV54-F1
#
_cell.length_a   1.000
_cell.length_b   1.000
_cell.length_c   1.000
_cell.angle_alpha   90.00
_cell.angle_beta   90.00
_cell.angle_gamma   90.00
#
_symmetry.space_group_name_H-M   'P 1'
#
loop_
_entity.id
_entity.type
_entity.pdbx_description
1 polymer ?
#
loop_
_entity_poly.entity_id
_entity_poly.type
_entity_poly.pdbx_seq_one_letter_code
_entity_poly.pdbx_strand_id
1 'polypeptide(L)'
;MNGYVKFAVLVGFVTLCLAHPQFRVLKCRTQDGQLKAGPEQAHCNMIIKDSETELPGREAPEGDGCFYETVNGEERLYCDLVCPKAHTVFNAHIEQGHKACFNFYTYQLERRGQEWYIWRSGKCLNSTATFTVGCKFDEPFNTQFANDNEVFARLAARRVA
;
A
#
# COMPACT_ATOMS: atom_id res chain seq x y z
N MET A 1 22.34 -63.16 -16.80
CA MET A 1 22.61 -62.67 -15.43
C MET A 1 22.97 -61.19 -15.53
N ASN A 2 22.25 -60.40 -14.72
CA ASN A 2 22.53 -59.04 -14.26
C ASN A 2 22.59 -57.88 -15.27
N GLY A 3 21.42 -57.27 -15.49
CA GLY A 3 21.30 -55.88 -15.90
C GLY A 3 21.52 -54.95 -14.71
N TYR A 4 22.33 -53.91 -14.90
CA TYR A 4 22.49 -52.80 -13.98
C TYR A 4 21.75 -51.58 -14.54
N VAL A 5 20.58 -51.27 -13.98
CA VAL A 5 19.92 -49.98 -14.22
C VAL A 5 20.48 -48.99 -13.19
N LYS A 6 21.20 -47.98 -13.68
CA LYS A 6 21.64 -46.85 -12.85
C LYS A 6 20.44 -45.93 -12.62
N PHE A 7 19.92 -45.88 -11.39
CA PHE A 7 18.95 -44.88 -10.98
C PHE A 7 19.69 -43.54 -10.78
N ALA A 8 19.51 -42.61 -11.73
CA ALA A 8 19.88 -41.22 -11.53
C ALA A 8 18.77 -40.54 -10.73
N VAL A 9 19.06 -40.20 -9.47
CA VAL A 9 18.16 -39.41 -8.62
C VAL A 9 18.29 -37.94 -9.02
N LEU A 10 17.27 -37.40 -9.69
CA LEU A 10 17.13 -35.97 -9.95
C LEU A 10 16.70 -35.28 -8.66
N VAL A 11 17.63 -34.65 -7.96
CA VAL A 11 17.33 -33.75 -6.84
C VAL A 11 16.90 -32.41 -7.43
N GLY A 12 15.59 -32.17 -7.49
CA GLY A 12 15.05 -30.85 -7.83
C GLY A 12 15.26 -29.88 -6.68
N PHE A 13 15.96 -28.77 -6.92
CA PHE A 13 16.03 -27.66 -5.97
C PHE A 13 14.64 -27.02 -5.86
N VAL A 14 13.98 -27.21 -4.72
CA VAL A 14 12.78 -26.44 -4.37
C VAL A 14 13.26 -25.09 -3.85
N THR A 15 13.18 -24.06 -4.69
CA THR A 15 13.39 -22.68 -4.24
C THR A 15 12.24 -22.30 -3.31
N LEU A 16 12.50 -22.17 -2.01
CA LEU A 16 11.55 -21.58 -1.07
C LEU A 16 11.42 -20.10 -1.41
N CYS A 17 10.31 -19.68 -2.02
CA CYS A 17 9.98 -18.26 -2.13
C CYS A 17 9.59 -17.75 -0.74
N LEU A 18 10.55 -17.15 -0.02
CA LEU A 18 10.26 -16.41 1.22
C LEU A 18 9.61 -15.09 0.82
N ALA A 19 8.29 -15.00 0.96
CA ALA A 19 7.59 -13.74 0.80
C ALA A 19 7.85 -12.86 2.03
N HIS A 20 8.16 -11.59 1.81
CA HIS A 20 8.39 -10.60 2.87
C HIS A 20 7.17 -9.67 2.96
N PRO A 21 6.17 -9.97 3.81
CA PRO A 21 5.00 -9.11 3.96
C PRO A 21 5.33 -7.86 4.76
N GLN A 22 4.80 -6.73 4.33
CA GLN A 22 4.75 -5.48 5.09
C GLN A 22 3.38 -4.84 4.94
N PHE A 23 3.09 -3.85 5.78
CA PHE A 23 1.79 -3.18 5.83
C PHE A 23 1.94 -1.67 5.74
N ARG A 24 0.90 -1.03 5.20
CA ARG A 24 0.76 0.41 5.03
C ARG A 24 -0.60 0.80 5.56
N VAL A 25 -0.66 1.86 6.36
CA VAL A 25 -1.92 2.41 6.83
C VAL A 25 -2.05 3.82 6.29
N LEU A 26 -2.97 4.00 5.33
CA LEU A 26 -3.38 5.33 4.88
C LEU A 26 -4.50 5.81 5.80
N LYS A 27 -4.18 6.78 6.65
CA LYS A 27 -5.11 7.37 7.59
C LYS A 27 -5.58 8.70 7.04
N CYS A 28 -6.87 8.82 6.76
CA CYS A 28 -7.48 10.04 6.24
C CYS A 28 -8.54 10.56 7.20
N ARG A 29 -8.46 11.84 7.60
CA ARG A 29 -9.37 12.46 8.56
C ARG A 29 -9.91 13.79 8.05
N THR A 30 -11.21 13.98 8.17
CA THR A 30 -11.86 15.29 8.07
C THR A 30 -11.69 16.05 9.39
N GLN A 31 -11.84 17.38 9.37
CA GLN A 31 -11.73 18.20 10.58
C GLN A 31 -12.73 17.80 11.67
N ASP A 32 -13.93 17.38 11.28
CA ASP A 32 -15.00 16.92 12.16
C ASP A 32 -14.93 15.42 12.53
N GLY A 33 -13.97 14.68 11.97
CA GLY A 33 -13.79 13.24 12.16
C GLY A 33 -14.98 12.38 11.69
N GLN A 34 -15.92 12.95 10.95
CA GLN A 34 -17.13 12.23 10.56
C GLN A 34 -16.82 11.17 9.49
N LEU A 35 -17.47 10.01 9.64
CA LEU A 35 -17.46 8.94 8.63
C LEU A 35 -18.41 9.22 7.47
N LYS A 36 -19.10 10.36 7.47
CA LYS A 36 -19.96 10.80 6.37
C LYS A 36 -19.20 11.78 5.50
N ALA A 37 -19.56 11.84 4.23
CA ALA A 37 -19.02 12.85 3.33
C ALA A 37 -19.42 14.24 3.83
N GLY A 38 -18.42 15.03 4.23
CA GLY A 38 -18.55 16.40 4.67
C GLY A 38 -18.27 17.42 3.54
N PRO A 39 -18.31 18.72 3.88
CA PRO A 39 -17.96 19.78 2.94
C PRO A 39 -16.45 19.84 2.66
N GLU A 40 -15.62 19.32 3.57
CA GLU A 40 -14.17 19.38 3.50
C GLU A 40 -13.56 18.05 3.06
N GLN A 41 -12.41 18.13 2.37
CA GLN A 41 -11.62 16.96 2.00
C GLN A 41 -10.88 16.42 3.23
N ALA A 42 -10.73 15.10 3.30
CA ALA A 42 -10.00 14.46 4.36
C ALA A 42 -8.49 14.55 4.10
N HIS A 43 -7.75 15.00 5.10
CA HIS A 43 -6.31 15.06 5.08
C HIS A 43 -5.73 13.68 5.39
N CYS A 44 -4.77 13.24 4.58
CA CYS A 44 -4.23 11.89 4.65
C CYS A 44 -2.76 11.88 5.04
N ASN A 45 -2.36 10.85 5.77
CA ASN A 45 -0.96 10.57 6.07
C ASN A 45 -0.69 9.06 5.98
N MET A 46 0.51 8.71 5.52
CA MET A 46 0.92 7.31 5.34
C MET A 46 1.67 6.81 6.57
N ILE A 47 1.33 5.63 7.06
CA ILE A 47 2.04 4.96 8.16
C ILE A 47 2.60 3.64 7.63
N ILE A 48 3.90 3.43 7.83
CA ILE A 48 4.65 2.28 7.35
C ILE A 48 4.85 1.30 8.49
N LYS A 49 4.50 0.03 8.27
CA LYS A 49 4.63 -1.05 9.23
C LYS A 49 5.33 -2.24 8.61
N ASP A 50 6.30 -2.81 9.31
CA ASP A 50 6.97 -4.06 8.95
C ASP A 50 6.08 -5.29 9.21
N SER A 51 5.08 -5.18 10.10
CA SER A 51 4.08 -6.23 10.33
C SER A 51 2.68 -5.68 10.60
N GLU A 52 1.64 -6.50 10.45
CA GLU A 52 0.25 -6.06 10.60
C GLU A 52 -0.07 -5.55 12.01
N THR A 53 0.58 -6.12 13.03
CA THR A 53 0.33 -5.84 14.45
C THR A 53 1.25 -4.77 15.04
N GLU A 54 2.20 -4.25 14.26
CA GLU A 54 3.13 -3.21 14.73
C GLU A 54 2.37 -1.92 15.11
N LEU A 55 2.64 -1.38 16.29
CA LEU A 55 2.09 -0.09 16.74
C LEU A 55 3.21 0.72 17.41
N PRO A 56 3.34 2.04 17.12
CA PRO A 56 2.48 2.85 16.25
C PRO A 56 2.80 2.75 14.75
N GLY A 57 3.91 2.10 14.37
CA GLY A 57 4.47 2.19 13.01
C GLY A 57 5.24 3.50 12.80
N ARG A 58 5.68 3.74 11.56
CA ARG A 58 6.46 4.93 11.17
C ARG A 58 5.60 5.86 10.32
N GLU A 59 5.26 7.02 10.86
CA GLU A 59 4.30 7.96 10.28
C GLU A 59 4.99 9.03 9.42
N ALA A 60 4.56 9.16 8.17
CA ALA A 60 4.94 10.26 7.29
C ALA A 60 4.11 11.52 7.61
N PRO A 61 4.65 12.72 7.33
CA PRO A 61 3.88 13.97 7.45
C PRO A 61 2.58 13.95 6.64
N GLU A 62 1.61 14.74 7.09
CA GLU A 62 0.34 14.88 6.40
C GLU A 62 0.52 15.42 4.96
N GLY A 63 -0.17 14.80 4.00
CA GLY A 63 -0.10 15.13 2.58
C GLY A 63 1.10 14.55 1.84
N ASP A 64 2.15 14.10 2.55
CA ASP A 64 3.31 13.50 1.91
C ASP A 64 2.94 12.19 1.23
N GLY A 65 3.42 12.01 -0.01
CA GLY A 65 3.14 10.85 -0.84
C GLY A 65 1.84 10.90 -1.62
N CYS A 66 1.00 11.92 -1.39
CA CYS A 66 -0.30 12.04 -2.05
C CYS A 66 -0.36 13.17 -3.07
N PHE A 67 -1.07 12.99 -4.18
CA PHE A 67 -1.26 14.01 -5.22
C PHE A 67 -2.62 13.85 -5.90
N TYR A 68 -3.15 14.96 -6.43
CA TYR A 68 -4.40 14.95 -7.17
C TYR A 68 -4.18 14.73 -8.67
N GLU A 69 -5.08 13.98 -9.29
CA GLU A 69 -5.15 13.78 -10.73
C GLU A 69 -6.61 13.74 -11.17
N THR A 70 -6.92 14.35 -12.31
CA THR A 70 -8.25 14.24 -12.94
C THR A 70 -8.24 13.11 -13.96
N VAL A 71 -9.00 12.04 -13.69
CA VAL A 71 -9.13 10.89 -14.58
C VAL A 71 -10.57 10.82 -15.07
N ASN A 72 -10.80 10.97 -16.38
CA ASN A 72 -12.14 10.96 -16.98
C ASN A 72 -13.12 11.97 -16.36
N GLY A 73 -12.63 13.16 -15.98
CA GLY A 73 -13.44 14.21 -15.34
C GLY A 73 -13.70 13.99 -13.85
N GLU A 74 -13.17 12.92 -13.26
CA GLU A 74 -13.24 12.65 -11.82
C GLU A 74 -11.92 13.03 -11.16
N GLU A 75 -11.98 13.87 -10.12
CA GLU A 75 -10.82 14.15 -9.27
C GLU A 75 -10.52 12.94 -8.37
N ARG A 76 -9.24 12.53 -8.37
CA ARG A 76 -8.73 11.43 -7.58
C ARG A 76 -7.52 11.90 -6.78
N LEU A 77 -7.51 11.59 -5.48
CA LEU A 77 -6.32 11.68 -4.65
C LEU A 77 -5.61 10.34 -4.70
N TYR A 78 -4.43 10.30 -5.31
CA TYR A 78 -3.54 9.14 -5.31
C TYR A 78 -2.54 9.28 -4.15
N CYS A 79 -2.22 8.21 -3.46
CA CYS A 79 -1.20 8.15 -2.41
C CYS A 79 -0.26 6.97 -2.67
N ASP A 80 1.05 7.24 -2.72
CA ASP A 80 2.10 6.24 -2.90
C ASP A 80 2.15 5.30 -1.69
N LEU A 81 1.98 4.00 -1.94
CA LEU A 81 2.03 2.98 -0.89
C LEU A 81 3.45 2.63 -0.45
N VAL A 82 4.47 3.13 -1.16
CA VAL A 82 5.88 2.76 -0.93
C VAL A 82 6.03 1.24 -0.94
N CYS A 83 5.47 0.63 -1.99
CA CYS A 83 5.57 -0.80 -2.24
C CYS A 83 6.22 -1.07 -3.59
N PRO A 84 7.43 -0.54 -3.86
CA PRO A 84 8.12 -0.78 -5.12
C PRO A 84 8.33 -2.27 -5.31
N LYS A 85 8.15 -2.75 -6.55
CA LYS A 85 8.42 -4.14 -6.96
C LYS A 85 7.67 -5.22 -6.15
N ALA A 86 6.66 -4.85 -5.36
CA ALA A 86 5.81 -5.82 -4.69
C ALA A 86 5.09 -6.69 -5.73
N HIS A 87 5.22 -8.01 -5.60
CA HIS A 87 4.55 -8.96 -6.50
C HIS A 87 3.06 -9.06 -6.18
N THR A 88 2.66 -8.78 -4.94
CA THR A 88 1.24 -8.69 -4.53
C THR A 88 1.02 -7.49 -3.62
N VAL A 89 0.01 -6.69 -3.92
CA VAL A 89 -0.51 -5.61 -3.06
C VAL A 89 -2.01 -5.81 -2.90
N PHE A 90 -2.52 -5.73 -1.66
CA PHE A 90 -3.91 -6.05 -1.36
C PHE A 90 -4.45 -5.18 -0.23
N ASN A 91 -5.75 -4.86 -0.26
CA ASN A 91 -6.43 -4.22 0.86
C ASN A 91 -6.58 -5.27 1.99
N ALA A 92 -5.87 -5.09 3.09
CA ALA A 92 -5.93 -6.00 4.24
C ALA A 92 -7.20 -5.74 5.07
N HIS A 93 -7.47 -4.47 5.41
CA HIS A 93 -8.69 -4.07 6.11
C HIS A 93 -8.97 -2.57 5.91
N ILE A 94 -10.23 -2.15 6.08
CA ILE A 94 -10.63 -0.74 6.11
C ILE A 94 -11.31 -0.51 7.45
N GLU A 95 -10.63 0.23 8.33
CA GLU A 95 -11.19 0.65 9.60
C GLU A 95 -12.02 1.92 9.38
N GLN A 96 -13.30 1.86 9.75
CA GLN A 96 -14.19 3.02 9.88
C GLN A 96 -14.20 3.94 8.65
N GLY A 97 -15.10 3.69 7.70
CA GLY A 97 -15.23 4.52 6.50
C GLY A 97 -16.66 4.82 6.12
N HIS A 98 -16.85 5.89 5.34
CA HIS A 98 -18.09 6.09 4.60
C HIS A 98 -18.33 4.90 3.67
N LYS A 99 -19.58 4.47 3.47
CA LYS A 99 -19.92 3.39 2.53
C LYS A 99 -19.36 3.59 1.11
N ALA A 100 -19.15 4.84 0.69
CA ALA A 100 -18.55 5.16 -0.62
C ALA A 100 -17.06 4.82 -0.72
N CYS A 101 -16.37 4.63 0.41
CA CYS A 101 -14.98 4.15 0.43
C CYS A 101 -14.89 2.62 0.25
N PHE A 102 -16.00 1.89 0.41
CA PHE A 102 -16.05 0.45 0.24
C PHE A 102 -16.50 0.09 -1.19
N ASN A 103 -15.52 -0.06 -2.10
CA ASN A 103 -15.70 -0.78 -3.35
C ASN A 103 -14.76 -2.01 -3.31
N PHE A 104 -15.23 -3.19 -3.76
CA PHE A 104 -14.67 -4.53 -3.46
C PHE A 104 -13.14 -4.73 -3.63
N TYR A 105 -12.60 -5.70 -2.87
CA TYR A 105 -11.25 -6.33 -2.80
C TYR A 105 -9.98 -5.60 -3.33
N THR A 106 -9.96 -5.04 -4.54
CA THR A 106 -8.79 -4.37 -5.15
C THR A 106 -9.07 -2.97 -5.69
N TYR A 107 -10.32 -2.48 -5.65
CA TYR A 107 -10.62 -1.12 -6.08
C TYR A 107 -9.81 -0.14 -5.24
N GLN A 108 -9.34 0.94 -5.88
CA GLN A 108 -8.44 1.95 -5.34
C GLN A 108 -6.96 1.59 -5.35
N LEU A 109 -6.56 0.33 -5.61
CA LEU A 109 -5.14 0.01 -5.82
C LEU A 109 -4.78 0.12 -7.31
N GLU A 110 -3.73 0.87 -7.62
CA GLU A 110 -3.28 1.08 -9.00
C GLU A 110 -1.76 0.91 -9.09
N ARG A 111 -1.32 0.03 -10.00
CA ARG A 111 0.10 -0.14 -10.31
C ARG A 111 0.49 0.79 -11.45
N ARG A 112 1.50 1.63 -11.23
CA ARG A 112 2.12 2.48 -12.28
C ARG A 112 3.60 2.15 -12.36
N GLY A 113 3.99 1.42 -13.41
CA GLY A 113 5.35 0.89 -13.51
C GLY A 113 5.63 -0.14 -12.41
N GLN A 114 6.67 0.11 -11.60
CA GLN A 114 7.03 -0.71 -10.44
C GLN A 114 6.40 -0.23 -9.14
N GLU A 115 5.59 0.82 -9.20
CA GLU A 115 5.05 1.51 -8.03
C GLU A 115 3.56 1.21 -7.85
N TRP A 116 3.11 1.28 -6.61
CA TRP A 116 1.73 1.03 -6.23
C TRP A 116 1.16 2.23 -5.51
N TYR A 117 -0.06 2.60 -5.89
CA TYR A 117 -0.79 3.71 -5.31
C TYR A 117 -2.13 3.20 -4.80
N ILE A 118 -2.60 3.79 -3.71
CA ILE A 118 -4.00 3.75 -3.33
C ILE A 118 -4.64 5.08 -3.76
N TRP A 119 -5.87 5.09 -4.26
CA TRP A 119 -6.54 6.33 -4.66
C TRP A 119 -7.97 6.46 -4.16
N ARG A 120 -8.41 7.68 -3.89
CA ARG A 120 -9.77 7.99 -3.40
C ARG A 120 -10.44 8.99 -4.33
N SER A 121 -11.75 8.94 -4.43
CA SER A 121 -12.53 9.86 -5.26
C SER A 121 -13.91 10.17 -4.67
N GLY A 122 -14.56 11.20 -5.22
CA GLY A 122 -15.94 11.57 -4.90
C GLY A 122 -16.20 11.69 -3.40
N LYS A 123 -17.31 11.11 -2.93
CA LYS A 123 -17.69 11.16 -1.50
C LYS A 123 -16.65 10.54 -0.57
N CYS A 124 -15.81 9.62 -1.06
CA CYS A 124 -14.78 9.04 -0.23
C CYS A 124 -13.70 10.07 0.10
N LEU A 125 -13.34 11.00 -0.80
CA LEU A 125 -12.37 12.08 -0.53
C LEU A 125 -12.75 12.92 0.68
N ASN A 126 -14.05 13.19 0.85
CA ASN A 126 -14.57 14.07 1.90
C ASN A 126 -14.99 13.32 3.19
N SER A 127 -14.50 12.10 3.40
CA SER A 127 -14.87 11.28 4.55
C SER A 127 -13.66 10.85 5.34
N THR A 128 -13.80 10.70 6.66
CA THR A 128 -12.79 9.98 7.46
C THR A 128 -12.78 8.50 7.06
N ALA A 129 -11.60 7.96 6.80
CA ALA A 129 -11.38 6.56 6.43
C ALA A 129 -9.93 6.14 6.72
N THR A 130 -9.75 4.90 7.18
CA THR A 130 -8.42 4.31 7.37
C THR A 130 -8.30 3.04 6.55
N PHE A 131 -7.29 2.99 5.67
CA PHE A 131 -7.04 1.85 4.79
C PHE A 131 -5.76 1.17 5.19
N THR A 132 -5.83 -0.12 5.52
CA THR A 132 -4.67 -0.98 5.73
C THR A 132 -4.41 -1.79 4.47
N VAL A 133 -3.23 -1.64 3.90
CA VAL A 133 -2.79 -2.31 2.67
C VAL A 133 -1.58 -3.19 2.99
N GLY A 134 -1.63 -4.45 2.55
CA GLY A 134 -0.51 -5.38 2.63
C GLY A 134 0.31 -5.36 1.33
N CYS A 135 1.63 -5.39 1.46
CA CYS A 135 2.58 -5.47 0.35
C CYS A 135 3.47 -6.69 0.55
N LYS A 136 3.54 -7.56 -0.46
CA LYS A 136 4.40 -8.74 -0.45
C LYS A 136 5.53 -8.53 -1.44
N PHE A 137 6.76 -8.62 -0.93
CA PHE A 137 7.97 -8.48 -1.72
C PHE A 137 8.68 -9.83 -1.87
N ASP A 138 9.38 -9.99 -2.98
CA ASP A 138 10.29 -11.13 -3.18
C ASP A 138 11.56 -10.93 -2.35
N GLU A 139 12.09 -9.71 -2.32
CA GLU A 139 13.25 -9.34 -1.53
C GLU A 139 12.86 -8.55 -0.27
N PRO A 140 13.65 -8.61 0.81
CA PRO A 140 13.44 -7.80 2.01
C PRO A 140 13.33 -6.30 1.69
N PHE A 141 12.42 -5.57 2.37
CA PHE A 141 12.17 -4.16 2.07
C PHE A 141 13.41 -3.26 2.24
N ASN A 142 14.31 -3.60 3.17
CA ASN A 142 15.56 -2.87 3.38
C ASN A 142 16.57 -2.99 2.23
N THR A 143 16.35 -3.92 1.28
CA THR A 143 17.11 -3.96 0.02
C THR A 143 16.64 -2.90 -0.98
N GLN A 144 15.46 -2.32 -0.75
CA GLN A 144 14.82 -1.32 -1.61
C GLN A 144 14.99 0.09 -1.06
N PHE A 145 14.97 0.23 0.27
CA PHE A 145 15.27 1.47 0.99
C PHE A 145 16.25 1.17 2.12
N ALA A 146 17.37 1.87 2.19
CA ALA A 146 18.37 1.59 3.22
C ALA A 146 17.89 1.98 4.63
N ASN A 147 17.03 2.99 4.72
CA ASN A 147 16.48 3.51 5.98
C ASN A 147 15.22 4.36 5.73
N ASP A 148 14.56 4.78 6.82
CA ASP A 148 13.32 5.54 6.78
C ASP A 148 13.46 6.93 6.14
N ASN A 149 14.64 7.55 6.19
CA ASN A 149 14.83 8.87 5.60
C ASN A 149 14.67 8.81 4.07
N GLU A 150 15.10 7.73 3.43
CA GLU A 150 14.90 7.55 1.98
C GLU A 150 13.42 7.37 1.64
N VAL A 151 12.69 6.63 2.49
CA VAL A 151 11.25 6.43 2.33
C VAL A 151 10.50 7.76 2.47
N PHE A 152 10.79 8.53 3.52
CA PHE A 152 10.12 9.80 3.76
C PHE A 152 10.53 10.89 2.77
N ALA A 153 11.79 10.94 2.33
CA ALA A 153 12.20 11.83 1.25
C ALA A 153 11.42 11.55 -0.04
N ARG A 154 11.18 10.26 -0.35
CA ARG A 154 10.37 9.84 -1.50
C ARG A 154 8.90 10.26 -1.37
N LEU A 155 8.32 10.16 -0.18
CA LEU A 155 6.94 10.60 0.06
C LEU A 155 6.83 12.13 -0.03
N ALA A 156 7.75 12.86 0.60
CA ALA A 156 7.82 14.32 0.55
C ALA A 156 7.93 14.85 -0.90
N ALA A 157 8.67 14.15 -1.77
CA ALA A 157 8.80 14.52 -3.18
C ALA A 157 7.50 14.43 -3.99
N ARG A 158 6.44 13.80 -3.44
CA ARG A 158 5.13 13.65 -4.07
C ARG A 158 4.00 14.32 -3.29
N ARG A 159 4.33 15.23 -2.39
CA ARG A 159 3.38 15.88 -1.50
C ARG A 159 2.34 16.72 -2.27
N VAL A 160 1.11 16.75 -1.77
CA VAL A 160 0.09 17.73 -2.16
C VAL A 160 0.60 19.13 -1.79
N ALA A 161 0.71 20.01 -2.78
CA ALA A 161 1.02 21.43 -2.56
C ALA A 161 -0.16 22.18 -1.93
#